data_AF-A0A1Q6DSM4-F1
#
_entry.id   AF-A0A1Q6DSM4-F1
#
_cell.length_a   1.000
_cell.length_b   1.000
_cell.length_c   1.000
_cell.angle_alpha   90.00
_cell.angle_beta   90.00
_cell.angle_gamma   90.00
#
_symmetry.space_group_name_H-M   'P 1'
#
loop_
_entity.id
_entity.type
_entity.pdbx_description
1 polymer ?
#
loop_
_entity_poly.entity_id
_entity_poly.type
_entity_poly.pdbx_seq_one_letter_code
_entity_poly.pdbx_strand_id
1 'polypeptide(L)'
;MPKKYCLETKQRAFDLKKEGKTQEQISEELGVSRTTIVKWLKQKSPKQKIFKAFEEGKKPIDAWKKHDIKKETARKWWRQHQELKGETISEIKEERIKQIEKRMDKIEKQNEEVIKECAQRLKEAKKAFKKTKKPL
;
A
#
# COMPACT_ATOMS: atom_id res chain seq x y z
N MET A 1 -31.45 10.86 -7.83
CA MET A 1 -31.20 10.74 -9.28
C MET A 1 -29.85 10.07 -9.50
N PRO A 2 -29.75 9.01 -10.32
CA PRO A 2 -28.47 8.39 -10.64
C PRO A 2 -27.56 9.40 -11.34
N LYS A 3 -26.26 9.42 -10.99
CA LYS A 3 -25.28 10.29 -11.65
C LYS A 3 -25.12 9.81 -13.10
N LYS A 4 -25.61 10.61 -14.05
CA LYS A 4 -25.56 10.32 -15.50
C LYS A 4 -24.14 10.08 -16.06
N TYR A 5 -23.10 10.58 -15.39
CA TYR A 5 -21.70 10.48 -15.83
C TYR A 5 -20.78 10.04 -14.69
N CYS A 6 -19.93 9.05 -14.96
CA CYS A 6 -18.95 8.54 -14.00
C CYS A 6 -17.80 9.55 -13.78
N LEU A 7 -17.04 9.38 -12.70
CA LEU A 7 -15.94 10.29 -12.38
C LEU A 7 -14.78 10.22 -13.39
N GLU A 8 -14.62 9.12 -14.12
CA GLU A 8 -13.59 8.99 -15.16
C GLU A 8 -13.83 9.97 -16.31
N THR A 9 -15.06 10.03 -16.82
CA THR A 9 -15.43 11.00 -17.87
C THR A 9 -15.17 12.43 -17.42
N LYS A 10 -15.46 12.73 -16.14
CA LYS A 10 -15.15 14.04 -15.57
C LYS A 10 -13.66 14.30 -15.53
N GLN A 11 -12.85 13.32 -15.07
CA GLN A 11 -11.41 13.47 -15.00
C GLN A 11 -10.79 13.67 -16.39
N ARG A 12 -11.26 12.94 -17.40
CA ARG A 12 -10.82 13.09 -18.78
C ARG A 12 -11.07 14.52 -19.29
N ALA A 13 -12.21 15.13 -18.95
CA ALA A 13 -12.47 16.54 -19.30
C ALA A 13 -11.43 17.51 -18.70
N PHE A 14 -10.94 17.26 -17.47
CA PHE A 14 -9.85 18.07 -16.89
C PHE A 14 -8.51 17.83 -17.60
N ASP A 15 -8.21 16.57 -17.95
CA ASP A 15 -6.95 16.23 -18.62
C ASP A 15 -6.89 16.89 -20.01
N LEU A 16 -7.97 16.80 -20.79
CA LEU A 16 -8.08 17.47 -22.09
C LEU A 16 -7.99 19.00 -21.98
N LYS A 17 -8.53 19.58 -20.90
CA LYS A 17 -8.40 21.02 -20.66
C LYS A 17 -6.94 21.42 -20.37
N LYS A 18 -6.17 20.57 -19.67
CA LYS A 18 -4.73 20.78 -19.45
C LYS A 18 -3.91 20.62 -20.72
N GLU A 19 -4.33 19.73 -21.62
CA GLU A 19 -3.77 19.58 -22.97
C GLU A 19 -4.09 20.79 -23.88
N GLY A 20 -4.83 21.79 -23.39
CA GLY A 20 -5.13 23.02 -24.11
C GLY A 20 -6.45 23.01 -24.90
N LYS A 21 -7.21 21.90 -24.89
CA LYS A 21 -8.47 21.81 -25.64
C LYS A 21 -9.53 22.78 -25.13
N THR A 22 -10.37 23.26 -26.05
CA THR A 22 -11.53 24.10 -25.73
C THR A 22 -12.66 23.26 -25.16
N GLN A 23 -13.62 23.90 -24.49
CA GLN A 23 -14.78 23.21 -23.92
C GLN A 23 -15.67 22.57 -25.00
N GLU A 24 -15.66 23.11 -26.21
CA GLU A 24 -16.40 22.57 -27.37
C GLU A 24 -15.75 21.31 -27.90
N GLN A 25 -14.43 21.32 -28.07
CA GLN A 25 -13.67 20.11 -28.45
C GLN A 25 -13.82 18.99 -27.41
N ILE A 26 -13.79 19.34 -26.12
CA ILE A 26 -14.01 18.38 -25.03
C ILE A 26 -15.45 17.84 -25.05
N SER A 27 -16.43 18.68 -25.41
CA SER A 27 -17.84 18.31 -25.54
C SER A 27 -18.05 17.27 -26.63
N GLU A 28 -17.44 17.51 -27.78
CA GLU A 28 -17.49 16.62 -28.94
C GLU A 28 -16.79 15.29 -28.65
N GLU A 29 -15.59 15.34 -28.07
CA GLU A 29 -14.80 14.13 -27.79
C GLU A 29 -15.43 13.22 -26.72
N LEU A 30 -16.10 13.80 -25.72
CA LEU A 30 -16.68 13.03 -24.61
C LEU A 30 -18.18 12.76 -24.78
N GLY A 31 -18.84 13.35 -25.77
CA GLY A 31 -20.30 13.27 -25.93
C GLY A 31 -21.07 13.89 -24.74
N VAL A 32 -20.47 14.87 -24.06
CA VAL A 32 -21.03 15.52 -22.86
C VAL A 32 -21.36 16.95 -23.21
N SER A 33 -22.53 17.46 -22.82
CA SER A 33 -22.88 18.85 -23.13
C SER A 33 -21.83 19.84 -22.61
N ARG A 34 -21.51 20.85 -23.44
CA ARG A 34 -20.60 21.95 -23.08
C ARG A 34 -20.93 22.57 -21.72
N THR A 35 -22.20 22.79 -21.41
CA THR A 35 -22.65 23.35 -20.12
C THR A 35 -22.29 22.45 -18.93
N THR A 36 -22.31 21.13 -19.12
CA THR A 36 -21.89 20.15 -18.11
C THR A 36 -20.38 20.19 -17.92
N ILE A 37 -19.60 20.30 -19.00
CA ILE A 37 -18.14 20.45 -18.93
C ILE A 37 -17.75 21.73 -18.21
N VAL A 38 -18.40 22.86 -18.52
CA VAL A 38 -18.19 24.13 -17.80
C VAL A 38 -18.42 23.96 -16.30
N LYS A 39 -19.52 23.29 -15.91
CA LYS A 39 -19.81 23.00 -14.50
C LYS A 39 -18.73 22.13 -13.86
N TRP A 40 -18.20 21.14 -14.57
CA TRP A 40 -17.13 20.29 -14.07
C TRP A 40 -15.84 21.08 -13.89
N LEU A 41 -15.40 21.84 -14.89
CA LEU A 41 -14.15 22.60 -14.86
C LEU A 41 -14.16 23.72 -13.81
N LYS A 42 -15.34 24.22 -13.40
CA LYS A 42 -15.48 25.14 -12.26
C LYS A 42 -15.28 24.48 -10.89
N GLN A 43 -15.32 23.15 -10.81
CA GLN A 43 -15.15 22.38 -9.57
C GLN A 43 -13.75 21.76 -9.47
N LYS A 44 -13.42 21.21 -8.29
CA LYS A 44 -12.21 20.41 -8.09
C LYS A 44 -12.25 19.10 -8.91
N SER A 45 -11.11 18.69 -9.45
CA SER A 45 -11.02 17.47 -10.25
C SER A 45 -11.30 16.22 -9.41
N PRO A 46 -11.90 15.17 -10.00
CA PRO A 46 -12.09 13.89 -9.32
C PRO A 46 -10.78 13.33 -8.76
N LYS A 47 -9.69 13.40 -9.53
CA LYS A 47 -8.37 12.93 -9.11
C LYS A 47 -7.89 13.63 -7.83
N GLN A 48 -8.08 14.95 -7.71
CA GLN A 48 -7.73 15.69 -6.49
C GLN A 48 -8.55 15.26 -5.27
N LYS A 49 -9.85 15.00 -5.44
CA LYS A 49 -10.70 14.52 -4.33
C LYS A 49 -10.26 13.17 -3.81
N ILE A 50 -9.79 12.30 -4.72
CA ILE A 50 -9.31 10.96 -4.37
C ILE A 50 -7.92 11.01 -3.75
N PHE A 51 -7.02 11.86 -4.25
CA PHE A 51 -5.71 12.08 -3.63
C PHE A 51 -5.86 12.56 -2.17
N LYS A 52 -6.79 13.49 -1.92
CA LYS A 52 -7.12 13.89 -0.54
C LYS A 52 -7.60 12.71 0.32
N ALA A 53 -8.47 11.86 -0.23
CA ALA A 53 -8.92 10.66 0.46
C ALA A 53 -7.75 9.70 0.81
N PHE A 54 -6.73 9.63 -0.05
CA PHE A 54 -5.53 8.85 0.18
C PHE A 54 -4.64 9.45 1.27
N GLU A 55 -4.52 10.78 1.34
CA GLU A 55 -3.85 11.49 2.44
C GLU A 55 -4.54 11.26 3.78
N GLU A 56 -5.87 11.15 3.79
CA GLU A 56 -6.66 10.76 4.96
C GLU A 56 -6.51 9.26 5.33
N GLY A 57 -5.61 8.53 4.67
CA GLY A 57 -5.30 7.12 4.97
C GLY A 57 -6.25 6.09 4.36
N LYS A 58 -7.19 6.49 3.50
CA LYS A 58 -8.13 5.55 2.86
C LYS A 58 -7.41 4.74 1.78
N LYS A 59 -7.55 3.42 1.80
CA LYS A 59 -6.93 2.55 0.80
C LYS A 59 -7.65 2.65 -0.56
N PRO A 60 -6.99 2.28 -1.66
CA PRO A 60 -7.60 2.28 -3.00
C PRO A 60 -8.88 1.47 -3.07
N ILE A 61 -8.94 0.39 -2.29
CA ILE A 61 -10.08 -0.53 -2.26
C ILE A 61 -11.34 0.08 -1.62
N ASP A 62 -11.17 1.12 -0.81
CA ASP A 62 -12.27 1.85 -0.18
C ASP A 62 -12.68 3.03 -1.06
N ALA A 63 -11.70 3.66 -1.72
CA ALA A 63 -11.94 4.79 -2.62
C ALA A 63 -12.78 4.39 -3.84
N TRP A 64 -12.48 3.28 -4.51
CA TRP A 64 -13.25 2.90 -5.71
C TRP A 64 -14.69 2.47 -5.42
N LYS A 65 -14.92 1.75 -4.31
CA LYS A 65 -16.27 1.36 -3.87
C LYS A 65 -17.18 2.56 -3.59
N LYS A 66 -16.61 3.64 -3.04
CA LYS A 66 -17.37 4.84 -2.67
C LYS A 66 -17.53 5.85 -3.80
N HIS A 67 -16.61 5.87 -4.78
CA HIS A 67 -16.52 6.95 -5.76
C HIS A 67 -16.89 6.56 -7.20
N ASP A 68 -17.40 5.36 -7.43
CA ASP A 68 -17.89 4.92 -8.75
C ASP A 68 -16.83 5.10 -9.84
N ILE A 69 -15.65 4.54 -9.56
CA ILE A 69 -14.49 4.48 -10.45
C ILE A 69 -14.03 3.04 -10.58
N LYS A 70 -13.35 2.71 -11.69
CA LYS A 70 -12.77 1.39 -11.87
C LYS A 70 -11.66 1.13 -10.84
N LYS A 71 -11.53 -0.13 -10.42
CA LYS A 71 -10.54 -0.59 -9.44
C LYS A 71 -9.13 -0.25 -9.89
N GLU A 72 -8.86 -0.48 -11.17
CA GLU A 72 -7.58 -0.30 -11.83
C GLU A 72 -7.18 1.18 -11.82
N THR A 73 -8.14 2.06 -12.05
CA THR A 73 -7.96 3.52 -12.02
C THR A 73 -7.62 4.00 -10.61
N ALA A 74 -8.34 3.53 -9.58
CA ALA A 74 -8.00 3.85 -8.19
C ALA A 74 -6.60 3.37 -7.80
N ARG A 75 -6.20 2.17 -8.24
CA ARG A 75 -4.85 1.62 -8.04
C ARG A 75 -3.79 2.42 -8.79
N LYS A 76 -4.06 2.87 -10.02
CA LYS A 76 -3.16 3.71 -10.81
C LYS A 76 -2.95 5.05 -10.12
N TRP A 77 -4.02 5.70 -9.68
CA TRP A 77 -3.99 6.97 -8.96
C TRP A 77 -3.27 6.85 -7.61
N TRP A 78 -3.43 5.73 -6.90
CA TRP A 78 -2.67 5.46 -5.67
C TRP A 78 -1.17 5.33 -5.91
N ARG A 79 -0.76 4.59 -6.96
CA ARG A 79 0.66 4.46 -7.32
C ARG A 79 1.29 5.82 -7.63
N GLN A 80 0.61 6.63 -8.43
CA GLN A 80 1.05 8.00 -8.73
C GLN A 80 1.16 8.86 -7.45
N HIS A 81 0.23 8.71 -6.52
CA HIS A 81 0.24 9.45 -5.25
C HIS A 81 1.42 9.06 -4.35
N GLN A 82 1.75 7.78 -4.29
CA GLN A 82 2.90 7.28 -3.52
C GLN A 82 4.24 7.72 -4.14
N GLU A 83 4.35 7.69 -5.47
CA GLU A 83 5.51 8.18 -6.22
C GLU A 83 5.72 9.69 -6.02
N LEU A 84 4.64 10.48 -6.02
CA LEU A 84 4.69 11.93 -5.75
C LEU A 84 5.03 12.28 -4.29
N LYS A 85 4.68 11.41 -3.34
CA LYS A 85 4.98 11.62 -1.92
C LYS A 85 6.43 11.32 -1.55
N GLY A 86 7.21 10.71 -2.45
CA GLY A 86 8.56 10.27 -2.13
C GLY A 86 8.60 9.24 -0.99
N GLU A 87 7.45 8.67 -0.62
CA GLU A 87 7.38 7.51 0.29
C GLU A 87 7.85 6.32 -0.53
N THR A 88 9.16 6.18 -0.62
CA THR A 88 9.76 5.12 -1.41
C THR A 88 9.41 3.81 -0.72
N ILE A 89 8.68 2.95 -1.42
CA ILE A 89 8.39 1.58 -0.96
C ILE A 89 9.69 0.88 -0.51
N SER A 90 10.85 1.29 -1.03
CA SER A 90 12.17 0.87 -0.58
C SER A 90 12.46 1.23 0.87
N GLU A 91 12.23 2.45 1.34
CA GLU A 91 12.54 2.87 2.73
C GLU A 91 11.69 2.11 3.75
N ILE A 92 10.40 1.93 3.45
CA ILE A 92 9.49 1.14 4.30
C ILE A 92 9.90 -0.35 4.29
N LYS A 93 10.35 -0.87 3.13
CA LYS A 93 10.84 -2.25 3.03
C LYS A 93 12.18 -2.43 3.75
N GLU A 94 13.10 -1.50 3.62
CA GLU A 94 14.43 -1.51 4.25
C GLU A 94 14.31 -1.47 5.77
N GLU A 95 13.47 -0.59 6.32
CA GLU A 95 13.25 -0.54 7.75
C GLU A 95 12.61 -1.84 8.28
N ARG A 96 11.72 -2.44 7.49
CA ARG A 96 11.10 -3.73 7.83
C ARG A 96 12.08 -4.90 7.71
N ILE A 97 13.01 -4.86 6.75
CA ILE A 97 14.12 -5.83 6.62
C ILE A 97 15.03 -5.73 7.84
N LYS A 98 15.45 -4.51 8.24
CA LYS A 98 16.26 -4.28 9.45
C LYS A 98 15.59 -4.83 10.72
N GLN A 99 14.28 -4.68 10.84
CA GLN A 99 13.53 -5.24 11.98
C GLN A 99 13.47 -6.76 11.95
N ILE A 100 13.39 -7.38 10.76
CA ILE A 100 13.42 -8.84 10.61
C ILE A 100 14.79 -9.37 10.99
N GLU A 101 15.87 -8.76 10.50
CA GLU A 101 17.25 -9.15 10.80
C GLU A 101 17.53 -9.09 12.31
N LYS A 102 17.14 -7.98 12.99
CA LYS A 102 17.25 -7.89 14.46
C LYS A 102 16.49 -8.99 15.20
N ARG A 103 15.36 -9.46 14.67
CA ARG A 103 14.59 -10.56 15.27
C ARG A 103 15.26 -11.90 15.01
N MET A 104 15.84 -12.11 13.83
CA MET A 104 16.60 -13.31 13.49
C MET A 104 17.83 -13.45 14.41
N ASP A 105 18.63 -12.40 14.57
CA ASP A 105 19.78 -12.39 15.49
C ASP A 105 19.38 -12.77 16.93
N LYS A 106 18.21 -12.29 17.38
CA LYS A 106 17.70 -12.61 18.72
C LYS A 106 17.31 -14.08 18.84
N ILE A 107 16.67 -14.64 17.81
CA ILE A 107 16.28 -16.06 17.77
C ILE A 107 17.53 -16.95 17.74
N GLU A 108 18.53 -16.57 16.96
CA GLU A 108 19.80 -17.32 16.89
C GLU A 108 20.49 -17.39 18.25
N LYS A 109 20.58 -16.26 18.96
CA LYS A 109 21.13 -16.23 20.34
C LYS A 109 20.34 -17.12 21.30
N GLN A 110 19.01 -17.07 21.25
CA GLN A 110 18.16 -17.94 22.07
C GLN A 110 18.36 -19.42 21.74
N ASN A 111 18.49 -19.76 20.45
CA ASN A 111 18.76 -21.13 20.03
C ASN A 111 20.14 -21.62 20.50
N GLU A 112 21.18 -20.78 20.43
CA GLU A 112 22.50 -21.12 20.97
C GLU A 112 22.47 -21.40 22.47
N GLU A 113 21.73 -20.59 23.25
CA GLU A 113 21.54 -20.81 24.68
C GLU A 113 20.86 -22.15 24.95
N VAL A 114 19.77 -22.46 24.24
CA VAL A 114 19.06 -23.74 24.36
C VAL A 114 19.97 -24.92 23.99
N ILE A 115 20.79 -24.80 22.93
CA ILE A 115 21.74 -25.84 22.54
C ILE A 115 22.79 -26.06 23.65
N LYS A 116 23.31 -24.98 24.25
CA LYS A 116 24.27 -25.06 25.37
C LYS A 116 23.63 -25.74 26.59
N GLU A 117 22.41 -25.40 26.94
CA GLU A 117 21.67 -26.04 28.03
C GLU A 117 21.44 -27.53 27.77
N CYS A 118 21.00 -27.89 26.57
CA CYS A 118 20.81 -29.29 26.16
C CYS A 118 22.12 -30.08 26.25
N ALA A 119 23.23 -29.50 25.78
CA ALA A 119 24.55 -30.12 25.85
C ALA A 119 25.01 -30.32 27.30
N GLN A 120 24.72 -29.36 28.20
CA GLN A 120 25.04 -29.45 29.61
C GLN A 120 24.23 -30.56 30.30
N ARG A 121 22.91 -30.62 30.07
CA ARG A 121 22.03 -31.69 30.58
C ARG A 121 22.49 -33.07 30.12
N LEU A 122 22.90 -33.21 28.86
CA LEU A 122 23.49 -34.45 28.32
C LEU A 122 24.78 -34.85 29.06
N LYS A 123 25.66 -33.89 29.35
CA LYS A 123 26.89 -34.16 30.14
C LYS A 123 26.56 -34.63 31.55
N GLU A 124 25.61 -33.98 32.21
CA GLU A 124 25.17 -34.33 33.57
C GLU A 124 24.49 -35.70 33.62
N ALA A 125 23.59 -36.00 32.68
CA ALA A 125 22.96 -37.30 32.55
C ALA A 125 24.00 -38.42 32.32
N LYS A 126 24.98 -38.19 31.44
CA LYS A 126 26.10 -39.13 31.22
C LYS A 126 26.94 -39.35 32.48
N LYS A 127 27.20 -38.30 33.27
CA LYS A 127 27.92 -38.40 34.56
C LYS A 127 27.10 -39.19 35.59
N ALA A 128 25.81 -38.92 35.71
CA ALA A 128 24.91 -39.64 36.62
C ALA A 128 24.83 -41.13 36.27
N PHE A 129 24.67 -41.46 35.00
CA PHE A 129 24.64 -42.85 34.51
C PHE A 129 25.94 -43.61 34.77
N LYS A 130 27.10 -42.95 34.67
CA LYS A 130 28.39 -43.58 35.03
C LYS A 130 28.52 -43.84 36.53
N LYS A 131 27.93 -43.01 37.39
CA LYS A 131 27.93 -43.19 38.85
C LYS A 131 27.04 -44.34 39.30
N THR A 132 25.90 -44.56 38.64
CA THR A 132 24.96 -45.65 38.97
C THR A 132 25.41 -47.02 38.46
N LYS A 133 26.36 -47.09 37.53
CA LYS A 133 26.98 -48.34 37.04
C LYS A 133 28.25 -48.76 37.78
N LYS A 134 28.63 -48.09 38.87
CA LYS A 134 29.78 -48.49 39.69
C LYS A 134 29.38 -49.72 40.52
N PRO A 135 30.01 -50.90 40.35
CA PRO A 135 29.63 -52.11 41.08
C PRO A 135 29.89 -51.94 42.58
N LEU A 136 28.99 -52.52 43.39
CA LEU A 136 29.18 -52.74 44.83
C LEU A 136 30.37 -53.66 45.08
#